data_AF-A0A2G9N136-F1
#
_entry.id   AF-A0A2G9N136-F1
#
_cell.length_a   1.000
_cell.length_b   1.000
_cell.length_c   1.000
_cell.angle_alpha   90.00
_cell.angle_beta   90.00
_cell.angle_gamma   90.00
#
_symmetry.space_group_name_H-M   'P 1'
#
loop_
_entity.id
_entity.type
_entity.pdbx_description
1 polymer ?
#
loop_
_entity_poly.entity_id
_entity_poly.type
_entity_poly.pdbx_seq_one_letter_code
_entity_poly.pdbx_strand_id
1 'polypeptide(L)'
;MNSDIVKVAFIFVLVYGALFALSFLEPLQTWNFTFDFGKLDYTLFLLPIPGFFFIYSLIPWMRQELGFGRMFIMAFPILLIIFSFIAFAVAVFYFYGNQASLAGVDISAFNLDYISLFLGSSFIYFMLAGVGGWGARILIENFDETSGNSESHGSSKSN
;
A
#
# COMPACT_ATOMS: atom_id res chain seq x y z
N MET A 1 -16.27 -1.59 -21.99
CA MET A 1 -15.13 -1.39 -21.07
C MET A 1 -15.43 -2.20 -19.81
N ASN A 2 -14.53 -3.06 -19.34
CA ASN A 2 -14.81 -3.92 -18.19
C ASN A 2 -15.13 -3.05 -16.96
N SER A 3 -16.31 -3.22 -16.37
CA SER A 3 -16.79 -2.45 -15.21
C SER A 3 -15.76 -2.43 -14.08
N ASP A 4 -15.07 -3.54 -13.85
CA ASP A 4 -14.13 -3.66 -12.74
C ASP A 4 -12.85 -2.86 -12.95
N ILE A 5 -12.39 -2.70 -14.20
CA ILE A 5 -11.24 -1.85 -14.50
C ILE A 5 -11.56 -0.40 -14.15
N VAL A 6 -12.80 0.05 -14.43
CA VAL A 6 -13.27 1.39 -14.08
C VAL A 6 -13.34 1.57 -12.57
N LYS A 7 -13.88 0.58 -11.84
CA LYS A 7 -13.93 0.61 -10.37
C LYS A 7 -12.52 0.70 -9.77
N VAL A 8 -11.58 -0.13 -10.24
CA VAL A 8 -10.19 -0.13 -9.76
C VAL A 8 -9.52 1.22 -10.05
N ALA A 9 -9.64 1.73 -11.27
CA ALA A 9 -9.05 3.01 -11.64
C ALA A 9 -9.63 4.17 -10.81
N PHE A 10 -10.94 4.17 -10.57
CA PHE A 10 -11.59 5.16 -9.74
C PHE A 10 -11.10 5.13 -8.28
N ILE A 11 -11.07 3.94 -7.66
CA ILE A 11 -10.58 3.80 -6.27
C ILE A 11 -9.09 4.14 -6.19
N PHE A 12 -8.29 3.76 -7.17
CA PHE A 12 -6.89 4.14 -7.25
C PHE A 12 -6.73 5.66 -7.24
N VAL A 13 -7.48 6.40 -8.07
CA VAL A 13 -7.43 7.88 -8.09
C VAL A 13 -7.84 8.47 -6.74
N LEU A 14 -8.85 7.92 -6.08
CA LEU A 14 -9.26 8.38 -4.74
C LEU A 14 -8.19 8.13 -3.67
N VAL A 15 -7.60 6.93 -3.65
CA VAL A 15 -6.50 6.60 -2.73
C VAL A 15 -5.31 7.53 -3.00
N TYR A 16 -4.95 7.71 -4.27
CA TYR A 16 -3.85 8.57 -4.67
C TYR A 16 -4.08 10.03 -4.26
N GLY A 17 -5.29 10.56 -4.46
CA GLY A 17 -5.69 11.88 -3.99
C GLY A 17 -5.68 12.02 -2.46
N ALA A 18 -6.08 10.98 -1.74
CA ALA A 18 -6.01 10.96 -0.27
C ALA A 18 -4.55 10.97 0.23
N LEU A 19 -3.66 10.20 -0.41
CA LEU A 19 -2.24 10.21 -0.10
C LEU A 19 -1.59 11.56 -0.41
N PHE A 20 -2.00 12.21 -1.51
CA PHE A 20 -1.57 13.57 -1.81
C PHE A 20 -1.99 14.55 -0.72
N ALA A 21 -3.25 14.50 -0.28
CA ALA A 21 -3.75 15.35 0.80
C ALA A 21 -3.01 15.10 2.12
N LEU A 22 -2.74 13.82 2.44
CA LEU A 22 -1.96 13.43 3.63
C LEU A 22 -0.53 13.97 3.59
N SER A 23 0.06 14.17 2.41
CA SER A 23 1.42 14.70 2.28
C SER A 23 1.60 16.16 2.74
N PHE A 24 0.50 16.87 2.97
CA PHE A 24 0.52 18.22 3.55
C PHE A 24 0.51 18.20 5.10
N LEU A 25 0.40 17.04 5.74
CA LEU A 25 0.35 16.90 7.20
C LEU A 25 1.68 16.39 7.74
N GLU A 26 2.30 17.10 8.68
CA GLU A 26 3.44 16.57 9.44
C GLU A 26 2.99 15.39 10.33
N PRO A 27 3.83 14.34 10.50
CA PRO A 27 5.21 14.17 10.04
C PRO A 27 5.36 13.53 8.65
N LEU A 28 4.28 13.42 7.86
CA LEU A 28 4.34 12.79 6.55
C LEU A 28 5.13 13.67 5.57
N GLN A 29 5.94 13.03 4.73
CA GLN A 29 6.85 13.73 3.82
C GLN A 29 6.08 14.47 2.72
N THR A 30 6.48 15.70 2.38
CA THR A 30 5.90 16.45 1.27
C THR A 30 6.05 15.70 -0.06
N TRP A 31 5.00 15.64 -0.88
CA TRP A 31 5.11 15.11 -2.24
C TRP A 31 6.04 16.00 -3.07
N ASN A 32 7.23 15.49 -3.38
CA ASN A 32 8.10 16.13 -4.35
C ASN A 32 7.63 15.76 -5.75
N PHE A 33 6.92 16.69 -6.39
CA PHE A 33 6.68 16.65 -7.82
C PHE A 33 7.45 17.80 -8.47
N THR A 34 8.44 17.47 -9.29
CA THR A 34 9.17 18.47 -10.07
C THR A 34 8.72 18.45 -11.53
N PHE A 35 8.34 19.62 -12.05
CA PHE A 35 8.15 19.83 -13.50
C PHE A 35 9.49 19.97 -14.23
N ASP A 36 10.61 20.02 -13.50
CA ASP A 36 11.96 20.02 -14.06
C ASP A 36 12.36 18.60 -14.48
N PHE A 37 12.19 18.30 -15.77
CA PHE A 37 12.57 17.01 -16.38
C PHE A 37 14.05 16.66 -16.18
N GLY A 38 14.92 17.63 -15.87
CA GLY A 38 16.34 17.41 -15.60
C GLY A 38 16.63 16.88 -14.20
N LYS A 39 15.68 17.01 -13.25
CA LYS A 39 15.86 16.58 -11.85
C LYS A 39 15.20 15.25 -11.50
N LEU A 40 14.37 14.69 -12.40
CA LEU A 40 13.79 13.33 -12.37
C LEU A 40 13.42 12.75 -10.98
N ASP A 41 13.12 13.59 -9.99
CA ASP A 41 12.74 13.13 -8.66
C ASP A 41 11.24 12.88 -8.62
N TYR A 42 10.82 11.87 -9.38
CA TYR A 42 9.44 11.36 -9.42
C TYR A 42 9.23 10.21 -8.44
N THR A 43 10.24 9.91 -7.62
CA THR A 43 10.27 8.71 -6.76
C THR A 43 9.05 8.69 -5.85
N LEU A 44 8.76 9.81 -5.18
CA LEU A 44 7.60 9.94 -4.29
C LEU A 44 6.26 9.92 -5.03
N PHE A 45 6.20 10.53 -6.22
CA PHE A 45 5.00 10.56 -7.05
C PHE A 45 4.64 9.16 -7.56
N LEU A 46 5.62 8.37 -7.96
CA LEU A 46 5.38 7.06 -8.58
C LEU A 46 5.24 5.93 -7.56
N LEU A 47 5.82 6.05 -6.37
CA LEU A 47 5.89 4.99 -5.36
C LEU A 47 4.53 4.47 -4.82
N PRO A 48 3.45 5.26 -4.77
CA PRO A 48 2.11 4.75 -4.49
C PRO A 48 1.57 3.78 -5.56
N ILE A 49 1.97 3.93 -6.83
CA ILE A 49 1.50 3.10 -7.95
C ILE A 49 1.84 1.62 -7.73
N PRO A 50 3.12 1.23 -7.58
CA PRO A 50 3.46 -0.16 -7.33
C PRO A 50 2.89 -0.65 -6.00
N GLY A 51 2.81 0.18 -4.95
CA GLY A 51 2.23 -0.22 -3.66
C GLY A 51 0.77 -0.66 -3.80
N PHE A 52 -0.06 0.15 -4.45
CA PHE A 52 -1.46 -0.15 -4.69
C PHE A 52 -1.65 -1.42 -5.52
N PHE A 53 -1.03 -1.48 -6.71
CA PHE A 53 -1.27 -2.57 -7.65
C PHE A 53 -0.62 -3.89 -7.20
N PHE A 54 0.50 -3.83 -6.50
CA PHE A 54 1.13 -5.01 -5.91
C PHE A 54 0.17 -5.67 -4.92
N ILE A 55 -0.38 -4.94 -3.95
CA ILE A 55 -1.28 -5.52 -2.96
C ILE A 55 -2.62 -5.93 -3.57
N TYR A 56 -3.19 -5.11 -4.45
CA TYR A 56 -4.42 -5.44 -5.16
C TYR A 56 -4.32 -6.79 -5.89
N SER A 57 -3.18 -7.07 -6.52
CA SER A 57 -2.92 -8.32 -7.26
C SER A 57 -2.45 -9.48 -6.37
N LEU A 58 -1.77 -9.16 -5.25
CA LEU A 58 -1.27 -10.16 -4.31
C LEU A 58 -2.40 -10.88 -3.57
N ILE A 59 -3.49 -10.19 -3.24
CA ILE A 59 -4.61 -10.77 -2.48
C ILE A 59 -5.24 -11.98 -3.20
N PRO A 60 -5.64 -11.89 -4.48
CA PRO A 60 -6.12 -13.05 -5.22
C PRO A 60 -5.11 -14.21 -5.26
N TRP A 61 -3.84 -13.89 -5.53
CA TRP A 61 -2.77 -14.90 -5.59
C TRP A 61 -2.63 -15.63 -4.25
N MET A 62 -2.60 -14.90 -3.14
CA MET A 62 -2.53 -15.49 -1.81
C MET A 62 -3.75 -16.37 -1.47
N ARG A 63 -4.95 -15.99 -1.92
CA ARG A 63 -6.16 -16.81 -1.71
C ARG A 63 -6.10 -18.10 -2.52
N GLN A 64 -5.65 -18.02 -3.77
CA GLN A 64 -5.59 -19.15 -4.69
C GLN A 64 -4.48 -20.14 -4.32
N GLU A 65 -3.27 -19.65 -4.06
CA GLU A 65 -2.10 -20.49 -3.85
C GLU A 65 -1.91 -20.92 -2.39
N LEU A 66 -2.20 -20.04 -1.43
CA LEU A 66 -1.97 -20.30 -0.01
C LEU A 66 -3.25 -20.70 0.74
N GLY A 67 -4.40 -20.70 0.06
CA GLY A 67 -5.68 -21.07 0.65
C GLY A 67 -6.14 -20.15 1.78
N PHE A 68 -5.64 -18.91 1.84
CA PHE A 68 -6.01 -17.99 2.92
C PHE A 68 -7.49 -17.62 2.88
N GLY A 69 -8.17 -17.82 4.01
CA GLY A 69 -9.58 -17.50 4.18
C GLY A 69 -9.87 -16.01 4.38
N ARG A 70 -11.15 -15.63 4.37
CA ARG A 70 -11.63 -14.25 4.50
C ARG A 70 -11.08 -13.54 5.76
N MET A 71 -10.97 -14.25 6.89
CA MET A 71 -10.43 -13.67 8.13
C MET A 71 -8.97 -13.22 7.99
N PHE A 72 -8.14 -14.00 7.30
CA PHE A 72 -6.75 -13.60 7.05
C PHE A 72 -6.69 -12.34 6.18
N ILE A 73 -7.53 -12.27 5.14
CA ILE A 73 -7.59 -11.10 4.27
C ILE A 73 -8.04 -9.85 5.04
N MET A 74 -8.97 -9.98 5.99
CA MET A 74 -9.39 -8.84 6.82
C MET A 74 -8.28 -8.37 7.79
N ALA A 75 -7.42 -9.29 8.25
CA ALA A 75 -6.25 -8.95 9.09
C ALA A 75 -5.04 -8.46 8.28
N PHE A 76 -5.02 -8.69 6.96
CA PHE A 76 -3.92 -8.36 6.07
C PHE A 76 -3.40 -6.92 6.16
N PRO A 77 -4.21 -5.84 6.26
CA PRO A 77 -3.67 -4.49 6.35
C PRO A 77 -2.81 -4.27 7.62
N ILE A 78 -3.17 -4.91 8.73
CA ILE A 78 -2.37 -4.84 9.96
C ILE A 78 -1.05 -5.57 9.76
N LEU A 79 -1.10 -6.77 9.18
CA LEU A 79 0.10 -7.55 8.83
C LEU A 79 0.99 -6.76 7.87
N LEU A 80 0.41 -6.12 6.86
CA LEU A 80 1.12 -5.29 5.89
C LEU A 80 1.88 -4.15 6.59
N ILE A 81 1.25 -3.44 7.53
CA ILE A 81 1.90 -2.38 8.31
C ILE A 81 3.07 -2.95 9.12
N ILE A 82 2.87 -4.07 9.83
CA ILE A 82 3.90 -4.70 10.66
C ILE A 82 5.08 -5.17 9.81
N PHE A 83 4.82 -5.92 8.73
CA PHE A 83 5.88 -6.40 7.84
C PHE A 83 6.60 -5.26 7.12
N SER A 84 5.87 -4.20 6.74
CA SER A 84 6.48 -3.00 6.16
C SER A 84 7.42 -2.32 7.15
N PHE A 85 7.01 -2.15 8.40
CA PHE A 85 7.87 -1.58 9.43
C PHE A 85 9.11 -2.42 9.68
N ILE A 86 8.97 -3.76 9.78
CA ILE A 86 10.10 -4.67 9.95
C ILE A 86 11.07 -4.58 8.76
N ALA A 87 10.55 -4.62 7.53
CA ALA A 87 11.36 -4.50 6.32
C ALA A 87 12.12 -3.16 6.28
N PHE A 88 11.46 -2.06 6.65
CA PHE A 88 12.09 -0.75 6.78
C PHE A 88 13.18 -0.74 7.85
N ALA A 89 12.91 -1.27 9.05
CA ALA A 89 13.86 -1.31 10.15
C ALA A 89 15.11 -2.11 9.77
N VAL A 90 14.95 -3.24 9.07
CA VAL A 90 16.07 -4.03 8.53
C VAL A 90 16.86 -3.21 7.50
N ALA A 91 16.20 -2.52 6.58
CA ALA A 91 16.87 -1.69 5.57
C ALA A 91 17.67 -0.54 6.22
N VAL A 92 17.09 0.15 7.21
CA VAL A 92 17.75 1.21 7.98
C VAL A 92 18.94 0.65 8.75
N PHE A 93 18.78 -0.49 9.41
CA PHE A 93 19.86 -1.14 10.15
C PHE A 93 21.06 -1.46 9.25
N TYR A 94 20.82 -2.06 8.08
CA TYR A 94 21.91 -2.35 7.12
C TYR A 94 22.53 -1.07 6.56
N PHE A 95 21.72 -0.05 6.25
CA PHE A 95 22.23 1.22 5.74
C PHE A 95 23.16 1.89 6.75
N TYR A 96 22.69 2.09 7.99
CA TYR A 96 23.50 2.73 9.03
C TYR A 96 24.63 1.83 9.53
N GLY A 97 24.46 0.50 9.51
CA GLY A 97 25.54 -0.45 9.81
C GLY A 97 26.69 -0.33 8.81
N ASN A 98 26.39 -0.18 7.52
CA ASN A 98 27.41 0.08 6.50
C ASN A 98 28.09 1.44 6.73
N GLN A 99 27.34 2.50 7.04
CA GLN A 99 27.91 3.82 7.34
C GLN A 99 28.80 3.79 8.59
N ALA A 100 28.36 3.10 9.65
CA ALA A 100 29.10 2.90 10.88
C ALA A 100 30.43 2.17 10.62
N SER A 101 30.37 1.09 9.83
CA SER A 101 31.55 0.33 9.43
C SER A 101 32.54 1.17 8.62
N LEU A 102 32.06 2.04 7.71
CA LEU A 102 32.92 2.93 6.93
C LEU A 102 33.53 4.05 7.77
N ALA A 103 32.80 4.55 8.76
CA ALA A 103 33.25 5.61 9.67
C ALA A 103 34.07 5.10 10.86
N GLY A 104 34.16 3.78 11.05
CA GLY A 104 34.88 3.17 12.18
C GLY A 104 34.22 3.42 13.54
N VAL A 105 32.90 3.59 13.57
CA VAL A 105 32.11 3.83 14.79
C VAL A 105 31.06 2.74 14.97
N ASP A 106 30.52 2.61 16.19
CA ASP A 106 29.37 1.73 16.45
C ASP A 106 28.07 2.36 15.91
N ILE A 107 27.13 1.50 15.48
CA ILE A 107 25.82 1.94 14.97
C ILE A 107 25.00 2.71 16.02
N SER A 108 25.25 2.48 17.31
CA SER A 108 24.60 3.20 18.41
C SER A 108 24.90 4.70 18.40
N ALA A 109 26.01 5.13 17.77
CA ALA A 109 26.36 6.54 17.64
C ALA A 109 25.33 7.36 16.83
N PHE A 110 24.51 6.70 16.01
CA PHE A 110 23.50 7.36 15.17
C PHE A 110 22.15 7.61 15.86
N ASN A 111 21.95 7.13 17.11
CA ASN A 111 20.72 7.36 17.90
C ASN A 111 19.42 7.18 17.08
N LEU A 112 19.28 6.03 16.41
CA LEU A 112 18.21 5.79 15.44
C LEU A 112 16.84 5.65 16.11
N ASP A 113 15.94 6.61 15.86
CA ASP A 113 14.51 6.48 16.14
C ASP A 113 13.80 5.87 14.91
N TYR A 114 13.67 4.55 14.90
CA TYR A 114 13.06 3.82 13.79
C TYR A 114 11.61 4.22 13.51
N ILE A 115 10.84 4.64 14.51
CA ILE A 115 9.43 5.02 14.33
C ILE A 115 9.37 6.37 13.63
N SER A 116 10.11 7.36 14.13
CA SER A 116 10.17 8.69 13.51
C SER A 116 10.73 8.59 12.09
N LEU A 117 11.80 7.81 11.90
CA LEU A 117 12.38 7.56 10.58
C LEU A 117 11.40 6.87 9.62
N PHE A 118 10.58 5.93 10.10
CA PHE A 118 9.57 5.27 9.29
C PHE A 118 8.45 6.23 8.88
N LEU A 119 7.95 7.04 9.82
CA LEU A 119 6.88 8.00 9.56
C LEU A 119 7.34 9.16 8.65
N GLY A 120 8.60 9.56 8.75
CA GLY A 120 9.23 10.55 7.88
C GLY A 120 9.76 9.99 6.56
N SER A 121 9.67 8.68 6.33
CA SER A 121 10.17 8.03 5.12
C SER A 121 9.12 7.99 4.01
N SER A 122 9.57 8.20 2.78
CA SER A 122 8.78 8.01 1.55
C SER A 122 8.14 6.64 1.44
N PHE A 123 8.74 5.62 2.07
CA PHE A 123 8.25 4.25 2.10
C PHE A 123 6.83 4.12 2.68
N ILE A 124 6.43 5.04 3.57
CA ILE A 124 5.08 5.02 4.15
C ILE A 124 3.99 5.15 3.07
N TYR A 125 4.25 5.89 1.98
CA TYR A 125 3.30 6.03 0.88
C TYR A 125 3.08 4.74 0.10
N PHE A 126 4.11 3.89 -0.02
CA PHE A 126 3.98 2.58 -0.65
C PHE A 126 3.06 1.70 0.20
N MET A 127 3.31 1.68 1.51
CA MET A 127 2.53 0.89 2.46
C MET A 127 1.07 1.35 2.50
N LEU A 128 0.82 2.67 2.62
CA LEU A 128 -0.53 3.22 2.68
C LEU A 128 -1.28 3.03 1.34
N ALA A 129 -0.60 3.17 0.20
CA ALA A 129 -1.18 2.82 -1.09
C ALA A 129 -1.52 1.34 -1.18
N GLY A 130 -0.69 0.46 -0.62
CA GLY A 130 -0.96 -0.97 -0.48
C GLY A 130 -2.20 -1.26 0.36
N VAL A 131 -2.40 -0.56 1.49
CA VAL A 131 -3.65 -0.63 2.27
C VAL A 131 -4.84 -0.17 1.42
N GLY A 132 -4.68 0.89 0.61
CA GLY A 132 -5.69 1.32 -0.35
C GLY A 132 -6.00 0.26 -1.42
N GLY A 133 -4.99 -0.43 -1.94
CA GLY A 133 -5.14 -1.55 -2.89
C GLY A 133 -5.89 -2.73 -2.27
N TRP A 134 -5.60 -3.05 -1.01
CA TRP A 134 -6.37 -4.01 -0.23
C TRP A 134 -7.84 -3.57 -0.10
N GLY A 135 -8.08 -2.33 0.32
CA GLY A 135 -9.43 -1.79 0.49
C GLY A 135 -10.22 -1.79 -0.82
N ALA A 136 -9.58 -1.42 -1.93
CA ALA A 136 -10.17 -1.46 -3.26
C ALA A 136 -10.64 -2.87 -3.62
N ARG A 137 -9.80 -3.88 -3.36
CA ARG A 137 -10.13 -5.27 -3.64
C ARG A 137 -11.35 -5.74 -2.86
N ILE A 138 -11.37 -5.47 -1.55
CA ILE A 138 -12.47 -5.89 -0.67
C ILE A 138 -13.78 -5.18 -1.02
N LEU A 139 -13.74 -3.89 -1.33
CA LEU A 139 -14.92 -3.13 -1.74
C LEU A 139 -15.50 -3.71 -3.04
N ILE A 140 -14.67 -3.92 -4.06
CA ILE A 140 -15.12 -4.45 -5.36
C ILE A 140 -15.72 -5.86 -5.19
N GLU A 141 -15.03 -6.75 -4.47
CA GLU A 141 -15.54 -8.11 -4.21
C GLU A 141 -16.90 -8.09 -3.50
N ASN A 142 -17.08 -7.24 -2.49
CA ASN A 142 -18.36 -7.12 -1.77
C ASN A 142 -19.48 -6.51 -2.63
N PHE A 143 -19.18 -5.55 -3.51
CA PHE A 143 -20.16 -4.99 -4.44
C PHE A 143 -20.65 -6.05 -5.43
N ASP A 144 -19.73 -6.86 -5.96
CA ASP A 144 -20.07 -7.88 -6.95
C ASP A 144 -20.89 -9.03 -6.35
N GLU A 145 -20.57 -9.46 -5.11
CA GLU A 145 -21.38 -10.43 -4.35
C GLU A 145 -22.82 -9.95 -4.12
N THR A 146 -23.02 -8.65 -3.89
CA THR A 146 -24.34 -8.06 -3.63
C THR A 146 -25.20 -7.99 -4.90
N SER A 147 -24.60 -7.70 -6.05
CA SER A 147 -25.27 -7.75 -7.36
C SER A 147 -25.60 -9.18 -7.82
N GLY A 148 -24.77 -10.17 -7.51
CA GLY A 148 -25.05 -11.57 -7.88
C GLY A 148 -26.22 -12.19 -7.11
N ASN A 149 -26.46 -11.75 -5.87
CA ASN A 149 -27.56 -12.25 -5.04
C ASN A 149 -28.93 -11.65 -5.37
N SER A 150 -29.00 -10.55 -6.10
CA SER A 150 -30.26 -9.90 -6.49
C SER A 150 -30.89 -10.52 -7.74
N GLU A 151 -30.10 -11.21 -8.59
CA GLU A 151 -30.60 -11.90 -9.78
C GLU A 151 -31.13 -13.32 -9.49
N SER A 152 -30.67 -13.97 -8.41
CA SER A 152 -31.04 -15.36 -8.08
C SER A 152 -32.41 -15.52 -7.40
N HIS A 153 -33.05 -14.43 -6.94
CA HIS A 153 -34.39 -14.45 -6.35
C HIS A 153 -35.54 -14.11 -7.31
N GLY A 154 -35.25 -13.89 -8.60
CA GLY A 154 -36.25 -13.61 -9.64
C GLY A 154 -36.80 -14.83 -10.39
N SER A 155 -36.22 -16.03 -10.24
CA SER A 155 -36.51 -17.18 -11.12
C SER A 155 -37.14 -18.40 -10.42
N SER A 156 -37.89 -18.20 -9.33
CA SER A 156 -38.68 -19.28 -8.73
C SER A 156 -40.12 -18.85 -8.49
N LYS A 157 -40.93 -18.91 -9.57
CA LYS A 157 -42.38 -19.19 -9.55
C LYS A 157 -42.93 -19.22 -10.97
N SER A 158 -42.82 -20.38 -11.62
CA SER A 158 -43.86 -20.91 -12.52
C SER A 158 -43.52 -22.35 -12.88
N ASN A 159 -44.18 -23.30 -12.21
CA ASN A 159 -44.81 -24.49 -12.78
C ASN A 159 -45.50 -25.25 -11.65
#